data_AF-A0A9N9BDK2-F1
#
_entry.id   AF-A0A9N9BDK2-F1
#
_cell.length_a   1.000
_cell.length_b   1.000
_cell.length_c   1.000
_cell.angle_alpha   90.00
_cell.angle_beta   90.00
_cell.angle_gamma   90.00
#
_symmetry.space_group_name_H-M   'P 1'
#
loop_
_entity.id
_entity.type
_entity.pdbx_description
1 polymer ?
#
loop_
_entity_poly.entity_id
_entity_poly.type
_entity_poly.pdbx_seq_one_letter_code
_entity_poly.pdbx_strand_id
1 'polypeptide(L)'
;MRTRNNTSAYEKGYAEQGLLNEFYRYRLPETYDINISLMKTTPHLWKVLLPDMNVVHYTCRKPFLRSDPGIYAEPYKLWISLYNEMDKIFNLEKLASECENRF
;
A
#
# COMPACT_ATOMS: atom_id res chain seq x y z
N MET A 1 22.48 15.65 37.58
CA MET A 1 22.83 14.71 36.49
C MET A 1 21.52 14.14 35.96
N ARG A 2 21.05 14.58 34.78
CA ARG A 2 19.78 14.11 34.19
C ARG A 2 20.13 12.97 33.24
N THR A 3 19.81 11.74 33.62
CA THR A 3 19.88 10.58 32.74
C THR A 3 18.90 10.80 31.59
N ARG A 4 19.41 11.14 30.40
CA ARG A 4 18.61 11.10 29.16
C ARG A 4 18.35 9.63 28.86
N ASN A 5 17.19 9.13 29.27
CA ASN A 5 16.62 7.93 28.68
C ASN A 5 16.35 8.25 27.21
N ASN A 6 17.32 7.93 26.35
CA ASN A 6 17.30 8.19 24.93
C ASN A 6 16.41 7.14 24.24
N THR A 7 15.16 6.98 24.70
CA THR A 7 14.14 6.30 23.90
C THR A 7 13.86 7.22 22.72
N SER A 8 14.30 6.83 21.52
CA SER A 8 14.06 7.60 20.30
C SER A 8 12.57 7.96 20.21
N ALA A 9 12.30 9.26 20.03
CA ALA A 9 10.96 9.84 20.09
C ALA A 9 10.20 9.67 18.76
N TYR A 10 10.42 8.56 18.06
CA TYR A 10 9.76 8.31 16.80
C TYR A 10 8.27 8.00 17.02
N GLU A 11 7.44 8.38 16.06
CA GLU A 11 5.99 8.23 16.15
C GLU A 11 5.60 6.74 16.02
N LYS A 12 5.38 6.09 17.16
CA LYS A 12 5.09 4.66 17.24
C LYS A 12 3.76 4.29 16.56
N GLY A 13 2.83 5.24 16.42
CA GLY A 13 1.57 5.02 15.71
C GLY A 13 1.73 4.73 14.22
N TYR A 14 2.90 5.03 13.63
CA TYR A 14 3.22 4.73 12.23
C TYR A 14 4.02 3.44 12.05
N ALA A 15 4.07 2.57 13.06
CA ALA A 15 4.79 1.30 12.99
C ALA A 15 6.24 1.47 12.51
N GLU A 16 6.69 0.67 11.53
CA GLU A 16 8.03 0.76 10.95
C GLU A 16 8.31 2.09 10.26
N GLN A 17 7.30 2.73 9.67
CA GLN A 17 7.46 4.01 8.99
C GLN A 17 7.89 5.12 9.96
N GLY A 18 7.37 5.11 11.18
CA GLY A 18 7.79 6.05 12.22
C GLY A 18 9.27 5.92 12.56
N LEU A 19 9.73 4.68 12.76
CA LEU A 19 11.13 4.39 13.05
C LEU A 19 12.03 4.77 11.87
N LEU A 20 11.67 4.36 10.65
CA LEU A 20 12.47 4.61 9.46
C LEU A 20 12.61 6.10 9.16
N ASN A 21 11.58 6.91 9.40
CA ASN A 21 11.67 8.37 9.22
C ASN A 21 12.62 9.07 10.21
N GLU A 22 12.74 8.54 11.43
CA GLU A 22 13.65 9.09 12.44
C GLU A 22 15.11 8.81 12.06
N PHE A 23 15.39 7.60 11.57
CA PHE A 23 16.73 7.15 11.21
C PHE A 23 17.16 7.56 9.78
N TYR A 24 16.24 7.56 8.82
CA TYR A 24 16.48 7.80 7.41
C TYR A 24 15.64 8.97 6.90
N ARG A 25 16.28 9.91 6.20
CA ARG A 25 15.64 11.13 5.69
C ARG A 25 15.75 11.26 4.18
N TYR A 26 15.48 10.17 3.47
CA TYR A 26 15.49 10.14 2.01
C TYR A 26 14.07 10.25 1.45
N ARG A 27 13.93 10.87 0.28
CA ARG A 27 12.66 10.96 -0.45
C ARG A 27 12.86 10.45 -1.87
N LEU A 28 11.98 9.54 -2.29
CA LEU A 28 11.83 9.15 -3.68
C LEU A 28 10.82 10.10 -4.36
N PRO A 29 10.81 10.18 -5.70
CA PRO A 29 9.72 10.82 -6.42
C PRO A 29 8.39 10.14 -6.06
N GLU A 30 7.33 10.94 -5.90
CA GLU A 30 6.00 10.45 -5.49
C GLU A 30 5.50 9.29 -6.36
N THR A 31 5.84 9.31 -7.66
CA THR A 31 5.43 8.31 -8.67
C THR A 31 5.91 6.89 -8.40
N TYR A 32 6.86 6.69 -7.49
CA TYR A 32 7.38 5.38 -7.08
C TYR A 32 6.75 4.81 -5.80
N ASP A 33 5.86 5.55 -5.14
CA ASP A 33 5.09 5.07 -3.97
C ASP A 33 3.80 5.88 -3.81
N ILE A 34 2.96 5.90 -4.83
CA ILE A 34 1.75 6.74 -4.81
C ILE A 34 0.74 6.18 -3.83
N ASN A 35 0.50 6.94 -2.77
CA ASN A 35 -0.49 6.61 -1.77
C ASN A 35 -1.92 6.76 -2.32
N ILE A 36 -2.68 5.67 -2.33
CA ILE A 36 -4.05 5.64 -2.89
C ILE A 36 -5.01 6.62 -2.20
N SER A 37 -4.72 7.02 -0.95
CA SER A 37 -5.50 8.02 -0.23
C SER A 37 -5.56 9.38 -0.94
N LEU A 38 -4.62 9.67 -1.85
CA LEU A 38 -4.63 10.87 -2.70
C LEU A 38 -5.90 10.99 -3.54
N MET A 39 -6.51 9.87 -3.96
CA MET A 39 -7.81 9.90 -4.65
C MET A 39 -8.91 10.55 -3.81
N LYS A 40 -8.79 10.49 -2.49
CA LYS A 40 -9.73 11.10 -1.53
C LYS A 40 -9.31 12.50 -1.12
N THR A 41 -8.04 12.67 -0.74
CA THR A 41 -7.54 13.91 -0.12
C THR A 41 -7.20 14.98 -1.15
N THR A 42 -6.75 14.60 -2.35
CA THR A 42 -6.30 15.52 -3.39
C THR A 42 -6.62 14.95 -4.79
N PRO A 43 -7.91 14.82 -5.17
CA PRO A 43 -8.31 14.07 -6.37
C PRO A 43 -7.78 14.64 -7.68
N HIS A 44 -7.49 15.95 -7.72
CA HIS A 44 -6.90 16.59 -8.89
C HIS A 44 -5.46 16.13 -9.14
N LEU A 45 -4.68 15.91 -8.07
CA LEU A 45 -3.30 15.46 -8.16
C LEU A 45 -3.22 14.02 -8.69
N TRP A 46 -4.16 13.16 -8.29
CA TRP A 46 -4.25 11.78 -8.82
C TRP A 46 -4.25 11.76 -10.35
N LYS A 47 -5.08 12.58 -10.99
CA LYS A 47 -5.18 12.64 -12.45
C LYS A 47 -3.91 13.14 -13.12
N VAL A 48 -3.20 14.07 -12.47
CA VAL A 48 -1.95 14.63 -12.98
C VAL A 48 -0.82 13.60 -12.91
N LEU A 49 -0.78 12.82 -11.83
CA LEU A 49 0.26 11.81 -11.62
C LEU A 49 0.01 10.52 -12.40
N LEU A 50 -1.25 10.23 -12.78
CA LEU A 50 -1.67 8.98 -13.43
C LEU A 50 -0.79 8.52 -14.60
N PRO A 51 -0.38 9.40 -15.53
CA PRO A 51 0.44 8.99 -16.68
C PRO A 51 1.83 8.47 -16.32
N ASP A 52 2.37 8.91 -15.19
CA ASP A 52 3.75 8.65 -14.78
C ASP A 52 3.84 7.71 -13.56
N MET A 53 2.71 7.14 -13.10
CA MET A 53 2.69 6.26 -11.93
C MET A 53 3.39 4.94 -12.22
N ASN A 54 4.36 4.59 -11.37
CA ASN A 54 5.05 3.29 -11.45
C ASN A 54 4.53 2.30 -10.40
N VAL A 55 4.23 2.81 -9.19
CA VAL A 55 3.82 1.96 -8.06
C VAL A 55 2.66 2.64 -7.32
N VAL A 56 1.62 1.86 -7.04
CA VAL A 56 0.45 2.30 -6.27
C VAL A 56 0.43 1.57 -4.92
N HIS A 57 0.37 2.35 -3.85
CA HIS A 57 0.33 1.85 -2.48
C HIS A 57 -1.11 1.87 -1.93
N TYR A 58 -1.66 0.67 -1.78
CA TYR A 58 -3.00 0.43 -1.23
C TYR A 58 -3.03 0.53 0.31
N THR A 59 -3.06 1.77 0.81
CA THR A 59 -3.04 2.09 2.26
C THR A 59 -4.42 2.04 2.93
N CYS A 60 -5.50 2.39 2.23
CA CYS A 60 -6.83 2.52 2.84
C CYS A 60 -7.59 1.20 3.01
N ARG A 61 -7.57 0.36 1.97
CA ARG A 61 -8.20 -0.96 1.94
C ARG A 61 -7.33 -1.85 1.06
N LYS A 62 -7.35 -3.15 1.29
CA LYS A 62 -6.53 -4.10 0.53
C LYS A 62 -7.35 -4.69 -0.63
N PRO A 63 -6.79 -4.74 -1.86
CA PRO A 63 -7.54 -5.16 -3.04
C PRO A 63 -7.88 -6.65 -3.06
N PHE A 64 -7.07 -7.50 -2.42
CA PHE A 64 -7.36 -8.93 -2.27
C PHE A 64 -8.60 -9.23 -1.42
N LEU A 65 -9.12 -8.26 -0.66
CA LEU A 65 -10.38 -8.43 0.08
C LEU A 65 -11.62 -8.35 -0.82
N ARG A 66 -11.45 -8.09 -2.13
CA ARG A 66 -12.49 -8.11 -3.19
C ARG A 66 -13.83 -7.46 -2.81
N SER A 67 -13.77 -6.42 -1.98
CA SER A 67 -14.94 -5.77 -1.41
C SER A 67 -15.05 -4.34 -1.94
N ASP A 68 -16.25 -3.74 -1.86
CA ASP A 68 -16.56 -2.51 -2.59
C ASP A 68 -15.47 -1.43 -2.43
N PRO A 69 -14.75 -1.08 -3.50
CA PRO A 69 -13.65 -0.13 -3.42
C PRO A 69 -14.10 1.34 -3.34
N GLY A 70 -15.39 1.63 -3.57
CA GLY A 70 -15.93 2.98 -3.57
C GLY A 70 -15.16 3.92 -4.51
N ILE A 71 -14.66 5.04 -3.98
CA ILE A 71 -13.90 6.04 -4.75
C ILE A 71 -12.58 5.51 -5.33
N TYR A 72 -12.10 4.35 -4.87
CA TYR A 72 -10.84 3.73 -5.31
C TYR A 72 -11.06 2.66 -6.41
N ALA A 73 -12.23 2.62 -7.04
CA ALA A 73 -12.61 1.54 -7.96
C ALA A 73 -11.65 1.33 -9.13
N GLU A 74 -11.10 2.40 -9.69
CA GLU A 74 -10.23 2.34 -10.88
C GLU A 74 -8.92 1.55 -10.65
N PRO A 75 -8.06 1.90 -9.68
CA PRO A 75 -6.86 1.12 -9.39
C PRO A 75 -7.17 -0.32 -8.93
N TYR A 76 -8.28 -0.52 -8.21
CA TYR A 76 -8.69 -1.86 -7.78
C TYR A 76 -9.04 -2.78 -8.95
N LYS A 77 -9.71 -2.26 -9.98
CA LYS A 77 -10.01 -3.02 -11.20
C LYS A 77 -8.72 -3.46 -11.90
N LEU A 78 -7.72 -2.58 -11.98
CA LEU A 78 -6.41 -2.93 -12.53
C LEU A 78 -5.74 -4.03 -11.72
N TRP A 79 -5.70 -3.91 -10.39
CA TRP A 79 -5.13 -4.94 -9.52
C TRP A 79 -5.83 -6.29 -9.70
N ILE A 80 -7.16 -6.31 -9.74
CA ILE A 80 -7.96 -7.53 -9.94
C ILE A 80 -7.65 -8.16 -11.30
N SER A 81 -7.54 -7.36 -12.36
CA SER A 81 -7.19 -7.85 -13.69
C SER A 81 -5.84 -8.57 -13.67
N LEU A 82 -4.82 -7.92 -13.11
CA LEU A 82 -3.47 -8.49 -13.03
C LEU A 82 -3.43 -9.73 -12.14
N TYR A 83 -4.13 -9.73 -11.01
CA TYR A 83 -4.25 -10.90 -10.14
C TYR A 83 -4.86 -12.08 -10.89
N ASN A 84 -5.94 -11.87 -11.64
CA ASN A 84 -6.59 -12.92 -12.42
C ASN A 84 -5.71 -13.45 -13.55
N GLU A 85 -4.85 -12.62 -14.12
CA GLU A 85 -3.85 -13.07 -15.10
C GLU A 85 -2.78 -13.95 -14.45
N MET A 86 -2.27 -13.56 -13.28
CA MET A 86 -1.32 -14.37 -12.51
C MET A 86 -1.94 -15.69 -12.06
N ASP A 87 -3.19 -15.66 -11.60
CA ASP A 87 -3.90 -16.85 -11.11
C ASP A 87 -4.04 -17.94 -12.18
N LYS A 88 -4.23 -17.56 -13.45
CA LYS A 88 -4.25 -18.52 -14.58
C LYS A 88 -2.95 -19.32 -14.72
N ILE A 89 -1.82 -18.76 -14.30
CA ILE A 89 -0.50 -19.36 -14.42
C ILE A 89 -0.14 -20.13 -13.14
N PHE A 90 -0.39 -19.51 -11.99
CA PHE A 90 0.10 -20.02 -10.71
C PHE A 90 -0.95 -20.77 -9.89
N ASN A 91 -2.23 -20.72 -10.29
CA ASN A 91 -3.35 -21.35 -9.58
C ASN A 91 -3.39 -20.90 -8.11
N LEU A 92 -3.32 -19.57 -7.90
CA LEU A 92 -3.23 -18.92 -6.60
C LEU A 92 -4.46 -19.17 -5.74
N GLU A 93 -5.66 -19.21 -6.32
CA GLU A 93 -6.88 -19.52 -5.57
C GLU A 93 -6.86 -20.95 -5.02
N LYS A 94 -6.36 -21.90 -5.81
CA LYS A 94 -6.16 -23.28 -5.35
C LYS A 94 -5.13 -23.34 -4.21
N LEU A 95 -4.00 -22.67 -4.37
CA LEU A 95 -2.95 -22.60 -3.33
C LEU A 95 -3.48 -21.98 -2.03
N ALA A 96 -4.29 -20.93 -2.11
CA ALA A 96 -4.90 -20.30 -0.94
C ALA A 96 -5.81 -21.29 -0.19
N SER A 97 -6.68 -22.01 -0.92
CA SER A 97 -7.55 -23.03 -0.34
C SER A 97 -6.76 -24.17 0.32
N GLU A 98 -5.66 -24.61 -0.28
CA GLU A 98 -4.78 -25.63 0.30
C GLU A 98 -4.10 -25.15 1.60
N CYS A 99 -3.81 -23.86 1.72
CA CYS A 99 -3.25 -23.28 2.95
C CYS A 99 -4.28 -23.17 4.08
N GLU A 100 -5.53 -22.80 3.75
CA GLU A 100 -6.61 -22.69 4.74
C GLU A 100 -7.00 -24.06 5.32
N ASN A 101 -6.97 -25.11 4.50
CA ASN A 101 -7.31 -26.47 4.93
C ASN A 101 -6.18 -27.20 5.70
N ARG A 102 -5.04 -26.54 5.97
CA ARG A 102 -3.90 -27.12 6.70
C ARG A 102 -3.88 -26.81 8.20
N PHE A 103 -4.86 -26.07 8.71
CA PHE A 103 -4.97 -25.70 10.13
C PHE A 103 -6.31 -26.09 10.72
#